data_AF-A0A4S4MKY9-F1
#
_entry.id   AF-A0A4S4MKY9-F1
#
_cell.length_a   1.000
_cell.length_b   1.000
_cell.length_c   1.000
_cell.angle_alpha   90.00
_cell.angle_beta   90.00
_cell.angle_gamma   90.00
#
_symmetry.space_group_name_H-M   'P 1'
#
loop_
_entity.id
_entity.type
_entity.pdbx_description
1 polymer ?
#
loop_
_entity_poly.entity_id
_entity_poly.type
_entity_poly.pdbx_seq_one_letter_code
_entity_poly.pdbx_strand_id
1 'polypeptide(L)'
;MELKDLRSKQNHSIPAELVDCSNTIVVIMPFLMVIESVTWWQFPLNVLFESMSNLIEGLKFMHGQHIAHVDIHTTNAVFSENNVVAGDFKIPRFKTFYIDFGSSRYIPPGADPVIQDYEERGGHYDPPQGLNDVDVFAYDVFALGSLFKDMIEHAGRYSPHRGHIPRSVSLFTEKLTCDQDIHRPNIRQTQAVWTELHRRIKLQSNRVWLSHEQRLAAEIHSWEQVAKLFRL
;
A
#
# COMPACT_ATOMS: atom_id res chain seq x y z
N MET A 1 -2.61 -7.76 21.58
CA MET A 1 -3.09 -8.39 20.33
C MET A 1 -3.33 -9.86 20.63
N GLU A 2 -4.57 -10.34 20.50
CA GLU A 2 -4.85 -11.78 20.70
C GLU A 2 -4.35 -12.57 19.48
N LEU A 3 -3.95 -13.83 19.67
CA LEU A 3 -3.49 -14.73 18.59
C LEU A 3 -4.46 -14.86 17.39
N LYS A 4 -5.74 -14.50 17.57
CA LYS A 4 -6.76 -14.49 16.51
C LYS A 4 -6.56 -13.35 15.51
N ASP A 5 -6.01 -12.22 15.93
CA ASP A 5 -5.82 -11.04 15.08
C ASP A 5 -4.71 -11.29 14.03
N LEU A 6 -3.68 -12.05 14.40
CA LEU A 6 -2.55 -12.39 13.52
C LEU A 6 -2.95 -13.24 12.30
N ARG A 7 -4.04 -14.01 12.41
CA ARG A 7 -4.57 -14.85 11.31
C ARG A 7 -5.66 -14.16 10.49
N SER A 8 -5.92 -12.87 10.74
CA SER A 8 -6.86 -12.10 9.94
C SER A 8 -6.46 -12.13 8.47
N LYS A 9 -7.43 -12.36 7.58
CA LYS A 9 -7.20 -12.27 6.12
C LYS A 9 -6.87 -10.84 5.65
N GLN A 10 -7.08 -9.85 6.52
CA GLN A 10 -6.73 -8.44 6.29
C GLN A 10 -5.34 -8.11 6.82
N ASN A 11 -4.72 -9.00 7.59
CA ASN A 11 -3.36 -8.82 8.03
C ASN A 11 -2.42 -9.17 6.87
N HIS A 12 -1.83 -8.12 6.28
CA HIS A 12 -0.79 -8.25 5.26
C HIS A 12 0.58 -7.86 5.81
N SER A 13 0.85 -8.07 7.10
CA SER A 13 2.22 -8.18 7.61
C SER A 13 2.78 -9.56 7.25
N ILE A 14 4.06 -9.65 6.89
CA ILE A 14 4.67 -10.96 6.61
C ILE A 14 4.56 -11.85 7.86
N PRO A 15 4.10 -13.09 7.75
CA PRO A 15 4.12 -14.00 8.89
C PRO A 15 5.58 -14.29 9.25
N ALA A 16 5.89 -14.18 10.53
CA ALA A 16 7.22 -14.42 11.06
C ALA A 16 7.15 -15.20 12.38
N GLU A 17 8.20 -15.97 12.64
CA GLU A 17 8.47 -16.61 13.92
C GLU A 17 9.59 -15.82 14.61
N LEU A 18 9.40 -15.54 15.90
CA LEU A 18 10.40 -14.90 16.73
C LEU A 18 11.05 -15.98 17.60
N VAL A 19 12.36 -16.17 17.41
CA VAL A 19 13.15 -17.11 18.19
C VAL A 19 14.01 -16.33 19.16
N ASP A 20 13.66 -16.43 20.43
CA ASP A 20 14.42 -15.83 21.52
C ASP A 20 15.76 -16.57 21.69
N CYS A 21 16.85 -15.82 21.59
CA CYS A 21 18.21 -16.27 21.79
C CYS A 21 18.83 -15.44 22.92
N SER A 22 19.83 -15.97 23.62
CA SER A 22 20.31 -15.40 24.90
C SER A 22 20.56 -13.89 24.94
N ASN A 23 20.92 -13.26 23.82
CA ASN A 23 21.15 -11.81 23.72
C ASN A 23 20.51 -11.17 22.46
N THR A 24 19.60 -11.87 21.77
CA THR A 24 19.03 -11.37 20.51
C THR A 24 17.72 -12.08 20.19
N ILE A 25 16.92 -11.48 19.31
CA ILE A 25 15.73 -12.12 18.76
C ILE A 25 16.03 -12.38 17.29
N VAL A 26 15.97 -13.65 16.89
CA VAL A 26 16.05 -14.03 15.47
C VAL A 26 14.64 -14.02 14.90
N VAL A 27 14.43 -13.23 13.85
CA VAL A 27 13.18 -13.20 13.10
C VAL A 27 13.30 -14.14 11.91
N ILE A 28 12.47 -15.18 11.87
CA ILE A 28 12.40 -16.14 10.77
C ILE A 28 11.13 -15.84 9.97
N MET A 29 11.26 -15.56 8.68
CA MET A 29 10.14 -15.25 7.79
C MET A 29 10.36 -15.84 6.39
N PRO A 30 9.30 -16.02 5.58
CA PRO A 30 9.43 -16.42 4.19
C PRO A 30 10.28 -15.45 3.38
N PHE A 31 11.17 -15.98 2.53
CA PHE A 31 11.94 -15.18 1.59
C PHE A 31 11.11 -14.89 0.33
N LEU A 32 10.69 -13.63 0.20
CA LEU A 32 9.88 -13.13 -0.92
C LEU A 32 10.60 -11.98 -1.64
N MET A 33 10.16 -11.64 -2.85
CA MET A 33 10.78 -10.58 -3.65
C MET A 33 10.33 -9.20 -3.15
N VAL A 34 11.25 -8.28 -2.87
CA VAL A 34 10.91 -6.89 -2.54
C VAL A 34 10.24 -6.20 -3.75
N ILE A 35 9.27 -5.31 -3.50
CA ILE A 35 8.50 -4.63 -4.56
C ILE A 35 9.38 -3.91 -5.57
N GLU A 36 10.48 -3.30 -5.10
CA GLU A 36 11.46 -2.62 -5.95
C GLU A 36 12.00 -3.53 -7.06
N SER A 37 12.19 -4.82 -6.76
CA SER A 37 12.72 -5.82 -7.70
C SER A 37 11.66 -6.47 -8.57
N VAL A 38 10.37 -6.19 -8.35
CA VAL A 38 9.28 -6.82 -9.11
C VAL A 38 9.19 -6.22 -10.50
N THR A 39 9.33 -7.05 -11.53
CA THR A 39 9.17 -6.65 -12.94
C THR A 39 7.69 -6.53 -13.30
N TRP A 40 7.01 -5.47 -12.84
CA TRP A 40 5.55 -5.32 -12.95
C TRP A 40 4.99 -5.44 -14.38
N TRP A 41 5.76 -5.05 -15.41
CA TRP A 41 5.36 -5.17 -16.82
C TRP A 41 5.19 -6.62 -17.31
N GLN A 42 5.73 -7.60 -16.58
CA GLN A 42 5.56 -9.03 -16.90
C GLN A 42 4.20 -9.56 -16.44
N PHE A 43 3.53 -8.86 -15.52
CA PHE A 43 2.25 -9.28 -14.98
C PHE A 43 1.07 -8.52 -15.61
N PRO A 44 -0.12 -9.15 -15.67
CA PRO A 44 -1.36 -8.43 -15.94
C PRO A 44 -1.63 -7.30 -14.93
N LEU A 45 -2.25 -6.19 -15.37
CA LEU A 45 -2.56 -5.04 -14.50
C LEU A 45 -3.40 -5.41 -13.26
N ASN A 46 -4.22 -6.46 -13.32
CA ASN A 46 -4.99 -6.88 -12.16
C ASN A 46 -4.11 -7.44 -11.02
N VAL A 47 -2.90 -7.93 -11.31
CA VAL A 47 -1.94 -8.35 -10.29
C VAL A 47 -1.39 -7.13 -9.56
N LEU A 48 -1.01 -6.08 -10.30
CA LEU A 48 -0.61 -4.79 -9.73
C LEU A 48 -1.72 -4.23 -8.82
N PHE A 49 -2.97 -4.23 -9.29
CA PHE A 49 -4.10 -3.75 -8.50
C PHE A 49 -4.43 -4.63 -7.30
N GLU A 50 -4.19 -5.94 -7.38
CA GLU A 50 -4.32 -6.84 -6.22
C GLU A 50 -3.25 -6.53 -5.16
N SER A 51 -2.01 -6.27 -5.58
CA SER A 51 -0.93 -5.84 -4.68
C SER A 51 -1.27 -4.53 -3.98
N MET A 52 -1.78 -3.53 -4.71
CA MET A 52 -2.26 -2.28 -4.11
C MET A 52 -3.40 -2.52 -3.10
N SER A 53 -4.34 -3.41 -3.43
CA SER A 53 -5.42 -3.83 -2.52
C SER A 53 -4.88 -4.48 -1.23
N ASN A 54 -3.89 -5.37 -1.34
CA ASN A 54 -3.30 -6.05 -0.18
C ASN A 54 -2.58 -5.05 0.75
N LEU A 55 -1.81 -4.11 0.19
CA LEU A 55 -1.15 -3.07 0.98
C LEU A 55 -2.17 -2.15 1.68
N ILE A 56 -3.22 -1.70 1.00
CA ILE A 56 -4.28 -0.90 1.64
C ILE A 56 -4.97 -1.68 2.77
N GLU A 57 -5.29 -2.96 2.55
CA GLU A 57 -5.90 -3.82 3.57
C GLU A 57 -4.98 -4.00 4.78
N GLY A 58 -3.69 -4.25 4.55
CA GLY A 58 -2.68 -4.43 5.58
C GLY A 58 -2.51 -3.19 6.42
N LEU A 59 -2.39 -2.03 5.78
CA LEU A 59 -2.25 -0.76 6.49
C LEU A 59 -3.51 -0.43 7.29
N LYS A 60 -4.70 -0.68 6.72
CA LYS A 60 -5.96 -0.51 7.46
C LYS A 60 -6.01 -1.41 8.68
N PHE A 61 -5.56 -2.65 8.56
CA PHE A 61 -5.50 -3.58 9.68
C PHE A 61 -4.57 -3.04 10.77
N MET A 62 -3.35 -2.63 10.42
CA MET A 62 -2.38 -2.04 11.36
C MET A 62 -2.93 -0.80 12.07
N HIS A 63 -3.46 0.18 11.33
CA HIS A 63 -4.06 1.39 11.91
C HIS A 63 -5.25 1.04 12.80
N GLY A 64 -6.01 0.00 12.46
CA GLY A 64 -7.10 -0.52 13.30
C GLY A 64 -6.64 -1.15 14.61
N GLN A 65 -5.38 -1.58 14.70
CA GLN A 65 -4.70 -2.04 15.91
C GLN A 65 -3.90 -0.92 16.60
N HIS A 66 -4.05 0.32 16.12
CA HIS A 66 -3.27 1.48 16.55
C HIS A 66 -1.76 1.34 16.34
N ILE A 67 -1.37 0.68 15.25
CA ILE A 67 0.02 0.54 14.83
C ILE A 67 0.22 1.34 13.55
N ALA A 68 1.18 2.26 13.56
CA ALA A 68 1.70 2.92 12.35
C ALA A 68 2.99 2.22 11.90
N HIS A 69 3.18 2.06 10.60
CA HIS A 69 4.36 1.41 10.04
C HIS A 69 5.58 2.34 10.03
N VAL A 70 5.37 3.61 9.69
CA VAL A 70 6.34 4.72 9.64
C VAL A 70 7.45 4.58 8.60
N ASP A 71 7.68 3.37 8.06
CA ASP A 71 8.68 3.15 7.02
C ASP A 71 8.16 2.36 5.81
N ILE A 72 7.04 2.81 5.25
CA ILE A 72 6.46 2.19 4.04
C ILE A 72 7.28 2.61 2.82
N HIS A 73 7.94 1.64 2.18
CA HIS A 73 8.76 1.84 0.99
C HIS A 73 8.77 0.59 0.10
N THR A 74 9.21 0.71 -1.15
CA THR A 74 9.29 -0.42 -2.10
C THR A 74 10.25 -1.54 -1.67
N THR A 75 11.20 -1.24 -0.77
CA THR A 75 12.11 -2.21 -0.15
C THR A 75 11.52 -2.88 1.10
N ASN A 76 10.51 -2.25 1.72
CA ASN A 76 9.83 -2.73 2.94
C ASN A 76 8.44 -3.33 2.65
N ALA A 77 8.22 -3.68 1.39
CA ALA A 77 7.08 -4.46 0.96
C ALA A 77 7.56 -5.59 0.05
N VAL A 78 7.00 -6.78 0.22
CA VAL A 78 7.39 -7.98 -0.52
C VAL A 78 6.23 -8.61 -1.25
N PHE A 79 6.52 -9.31 -2.34
CA PHE A 79 5.56 -9.91 -3.26
C PHE A 79 5.85 -11.40 -3.47
N SER A 80 4.78 -12.18 -3.46
CA SER A 80 4.80 -13.61 -3.75
C SER A 80 4.41 -13.85 -5.22
N GLU A 81 5.40 -14.07 -6.09
CA GLU A 81 5.12 -14.39 -7.50
C GLU A 81 4.47 -15.78 -7.69
N ASN A 82 4.83 -16.71 -6.81
CA ASN A 82 4.39 -18.10 -6.79
C ASN A 82 3.91 -18.50 -5.40
N ASN A 83 3.11 -19.55 -5.29
CA ASN A 83 2.77 -20.10 -3.97
C ASN A 83 4.06 -20.53 -3.25
N VAL A 84 4.27 -20.05 -2.02
CA VAL A 84 5.42 -20.42 -1.21
C VAL A 84 4.95 -21.27 -0.03
N VAL A 85 5.60 -22.41 0.15
CA VAL A 85 5.46 -23.26 1.33
C VAL A 85 6.85 -23.39 1.95
N ALA A 86 7.05 -22.77 3.11
CA ALA A 86 8.31 -22.78 3.85
C ALA A 86 8.01 -23.09 5.32
N GLY A 87 8.27 -24.33 5.74
CA GLY A 87 7.78 -24.81 7.04
C GLY A 87 6.25 -24.69 7.14
N ASP A 88 5.78 -24.03 8.19
CA ASP A 88 4.35 -23.77 8.41
C ASP A 88 3.81 -22.54 7.66
N PHE A 89 4.69 -21.75 7.03
CA PHE A 89 4.28 -20.59 6.26
C PHE A 89 3.70 -21.03 4.92
N LYS A 90 2.43 -20.68 4.69
CA LYS A 90 1.71 -20.91 3.43
C LYS A 90 1.32 -19.58 2.83
N ILE A 91 2.11 -19.10 1.88
CA ILE A 91 1.91 -17.82 1.21
C ILE A 91 1.27 -18.07 -0.16
N PRO A 92 0.04 -17.59 -0.40
CA PRO A 92 -0.59 -17.68 -1.71
C PRO A 92 0.13 -16.81 -2.74
N ARG A 93 0.12 -17.28 -3.99
CA ARG A 93 0.53 -16.51 -5.15
C ARG A 93 -0.19 -15.15 -5.22
N PHE A 94 0.56 -14.15 -5.68
CA PHE A 94 0.14 -12.75 -5.89
C PHE A 94 -0.31 -12.04 -4.62
N LYS A 95 0.27 -12.41 -3.48
CA LYS A 95 0.12 -11.67 -2.23
C LYS A 95 1.29 -10.75 -1.96
N THR A 96 0.95 -9.59 -1.44
CA THR A 96 1.90 -8.55 -1.04
C THR A 96 1.83 -8.33 0.45
N PHE A 97 2.99 -8.19 1.10
CA PHE A 97 3.09 -8.03 2.55
C PHE A 97 4.02 -6.89 2.93
N TYR A 98 3.75 -6.24 4.06
CA TYR A 98 4.68 -5.36 4.76
C TYR A 98 5.74 -6.18 5.50
N ILE A 99 6.98 -5.69 5.46
CA ILE A 99 8.10 -6.18 6.24
C ILE A 99 8.78 -4.99 6.94
N ASP A 100 9.75 -5.29 7.79
CA ASP A 100 10.56 -4.29 8.48
C ASP A 100 9.75 -3.32 9.36
N PHE A 101 9.44 -3.79 10.56
CA PHE A 101 8.69 -3.05 11.56
C PHE A 101 9.61 -2.27 12.52
N GLY A 102 10.89 -2.07 12.18
CA GLY A 102 11.87 -1.41 13.06
C GLY A 102 11.48 0.02 13.44
N SER A 103 10.85 0.75 12.52
CA SER A 103 10.35 2.11 12.74
C SER A 103 8.88 2.15 13.16
N SER A 104 8.19 1.01 13.27
CA SER A 104 6.77 1.01 13.60
C SER A 104 6.49 1.57 14.99
N ARG A 105 5.30 2.14 15.17
CA ARG A 105 4.85 2.78 16.41
C ARG A 105 3.52 2.22 16.84
N TYR A 106 3.43 1.81 18.11
CA TYR A 106 2.14 1.59 18.76
C TYR A 106 1.69 2.90 19.39
N ILE A 107 0.53 3.39 18.99
CA ILE A 107 -0.09 4.61 19.49
C ILE A 107 -1.26 4.20 20.39
N PRO A 108 -1.17 4.32 21.73
CA PRO A 108 -2.27 3.92 22.59
C PRO A 108 -3.60 4.60 22.22
N PRO A 109 -4.76 3.92 22.36
CA PRO A 109 -6.05 4.56 22.11
C PRO A 109 -6.22 5.86 22.92
N GLY A 110 -6.49 6.97 22.24
CA GLY A 110 -6.63 8.29 22.85
C GLY A 110 -5.32 9.08 23.02
N ALA A 111 -4.17 8.49 22.69
CA ALA A 111 -2.91 9.22 22.59
C ALA A 111 -2.86 10.07 21.30
N ASP A 112 -2.01 11.09 21.33
CA ASP A 112 -1.69 11.90 20.16
C ASP A 112 -0.84 11.07 19.17
N PRO A 113 -1.24 10.93 17.89
CA PRO A 113 -0.44 10.23 16.87
C PRO A 113 0.76 11.04 16.37
N VAL A 114 0.96 12.27 16.85
CA VAL A 114 2.06 13.13 16.43
C VAL A 114 3.38 12.75 17.10
N ILE A 115 4.43 12.55 16.29
CA ILE A 115 5.80 12.26 16.77
C ILE A 115 6.77 13.40 16.42
N GLN A 116 7.83 13.51 17.22
CA GLN A 116 8.90 14.50 17.06
C GLN A 116 10.27 13.86 16.76
N ASP A 117 10.37 12.53 16.84
CA ASP A 117 11.60 11.77 16.62
C ASP A 117 11.74 11.25 15.18
N TYR A 118 11.04 11.87 14.22
CA TYR A 118 11.03 11.42 12.83
C TYR A 118 12.44 11.51 12.20
N GLU A 119 13.23 12.53 12.51
CA GLU A 119 14.59 12.64 11.97
C GLU A 119 15.50 11.46 12.39
N GLU A 120 15.28 10.90 13.58
CA GLU A 120 16.08 9.79 14.10
C GLU A 120 15.55 8.41 13.70
N ARG A 121 14.22 8.29 13.51
CA ARG A 121 13.52 7.00 13.42
C ARG A 121 12.37 6.99 12.40
N GLY A 122 12.41 7.90 11.44
CA GLY A 122 11.44 8.04 10.35
C GLY A 122 11.63 6.99 9.26
N GLY A 123 10.93 7.19 8.16
CA GLY A 123 10.98 6.31 6.99
C GLY A 123 11.70 6.93 5.78
N HIS A 124 11.66 6.20 4.67
CA HIS A 124 12.37 6.55 3.44
C HIS A 124 11.90 7.84 2.76
N TYR A 125 10.66 8.28 2.99
CA TYR A 125 10.12 9.50 2.37
C TYR A 125 10.03 10.64 3.37
N ASP A 126 10.48 11.84 2.99
CA ASP A 126 10.30 13.02 3.84
C ASP A 126 8.80 13.40 3.93
N PRO A 127 8.24 13.57 5.14
CA PRO A 127 6.89 14.10 5.33
C PRO A 127 6.80 15.51 4.70
N PRO A 128 5.76 15.79 3.89
CA PRO A 128 5.69 17.07 3.18
C PRO A 128 5.48 18.28 4.10
N GLN A 129 4.92 18.05 5.29
CA GLN A 129 4.74 19.03 6.36
C GLN A 129 6.01 19.31 7.19
N GLY A 130 7.11 18.61 6.89
CA GLY A 130 8.36 18.70 7.63
C GLY A 130 8.55 17.56 8.63
N LEU A 131 9.75 17.50 9.21
CA LEU A 131 10.17 16.40 10.08
C LEU A 131 9.69 16.56 11.53
N ASN A 132 9.21 17.76 11.88
CA ASN A 132 8.69 18.07 13.21
C ASN A 132 7.17 17.87 13.21
N ASP A 133 6.65 17.28 14.28
CA ASP A 133 5.21 17.09 14.51
C ASP A 133 4.52 16.29 13.40
N VAL A 134 5.02 15.08 13.14
CA VAL A 134 4.50 14.16 12.11
C VAL A 134 3.36 13.31 12.68
N ASP A 135 2.14 13.46 12.16
CA ASP A 135 1.06 12.47 12.38
C ASP A 135 1.42 11.16 11.65
N VAL A 136 1.74 10.12 12.42
CA VAL A 136 2.24 8.86 11.86
C VAL A 136 1.22 8.12 11.00
N PHE A 137 -0.08 8.27 11.28
CA PHE A 137 -1.12 7.60 10.49
C PHE A 137 -1.36 8.32 9.17
N ALA A 138 -1.34 9.66 9.18
CA ALA A 138 -1.39 10.44 7.95
C ALA A 138 -0.14 10.21 7.09
N TYR A 139 1.03 10.15 7.72
CA TYR A 139 2.31 9.86 7.08
C TYR A 139 2.31 8.49 6.39
N ASP A 140 1.82 7.44 7.05
CA ASP A 140 1.72 6.11 6.43
C ASP A 140 0.89 6.13 5.15
N VAL A 141 -0.19 6.92 5.09
CA VAL A 141 -1.00 7.04 3.87
C VAL A 141 -0.21 7.74 2.76
N PHE A 142 0.59 8.75 3.10
CA PHE A 142 1.49 9.42 2.17
C PHE A 142 2.53 8.46 1.60
N ALA A 143 3.26 7.77 2.48
CA ALA A 143 4.28 6.81 2.11
C ALA A 143 3.70 5.67 1.26
N LEU A 144 2.48 5.21 1.57
CA LEU A 144 1.74 4.26 0.72
C LEU A 144 1.43 4.83 -0.67
N GLY A 145 1.03 6.10 -0.75
CA GLY A 145 0.81 6.79 -2.02
C GLY A 145 2.08 6.88 -2.86
N SER A 146 3.21 7.20 -2.24
CA SER A 146 4.52 7.27 -2.89
C SER A 146 4.97 5.90 -3.40
N LEU A 147 4.83 4.85 -2.58
CA LEU A 147 5.07 3.46 -2.99
C LEU A 147 4.23 3.09 -4.23
N PHE A 148 2.95 3.48 -4.27
CA PHE A 148 2.10 3.21 -5.44
C PHE A 148 2.53 3.97 -6.70
N LYS A 149 3.03 5.20 -6.57
CA LYS A 149 3.61 5.91 -7.71
C LYS A 149 4.80 5.14 -8.27
N ASP A 150 5.70 4.66 -7.42
CA ASP A 150 6.87 3.89 -7.83
C ASP A 150 6.46 2.59 -8.54
N MET A 151 5.47 1.86 -8.00
CA MET A 151 4.94 0.65 -8.64
C MET A 151 4.34 0.93 -10.03
N ILE A 152 3.55 2.00 -10.16
CA ILE A 152 2.90 2.40 -11.42
C ILE A 152 3.94 2.84 -12.45
N GLU A 153 4.91 3.64 -12.02
CA GLU A 153 5.96 4.12 -12.90
C GLU A 153 6.81 2.95 -13.41
N HIS A 154 7.19 2.02 -12.54
CA HIS A 154 7.92 0.83 -12.91
C HIS A 154 7.13 -0.06 -13.90
N ALA A 155 5.82 -0.19 -13.69
CA ALA A 155 4.93 -0.90 -14.62
C ALA A 155 4.83 -0.19 -16.00
N GLY A 156 4.81 1.15 -16.01
CA GLY A 156 4.67 1.96 -17.22
C GLY A 156 5.94 2.04 -18.08
N ARG A 157 7.12 2.19 -17.46
CA ARG A 157 8.40 2.38 -18.17
C ARG A 157 8.76 1.24 -19.14
N TYR A 158 8.40 0.01 -18.80
CA TYR A 158 8.81 -1.19 -19.53
C TYR A 158 7.67 -1.93 -20.24
N SER A 159 6.47 -1.33 -20.31
CA SER A 159 5.31 -1.93 -20.94
C SER A 159 4.83 -1.19 -22.20
N PRO A 160 5.63 -1.15 -23.29
CA PRO A 160 5.16 -0.60 -24.56
C PRO A 160 4.02 -1.44 -25.19
N HIS A 161 3.75 -2.65 -24.69
CA HIS A 161 2.82 -3.60 -25.31
C HIS A 161 1.80 -4.26 -24.38
N ARG A 162 1.76 -3.96 -23.07
CA ARG A 162 0.80 -4.60 -22.14
C ARG A 162 0.21 -3.63 -21.11
N GLY A 163 -0.93 -3.05 -21.48
CA GLY A 163 -1.86 -2.38 -20.55
C GLY A 163 -1.53 -0.93 -20.24
N HIS A 164 -2.42 -0.02 -20.65
CA HIS A 164 -2.43 1.36 -20.19
C HIS A 164 -2.78 1.41 -18.70
N ILE A 165 -1.94 2.02 -17.85
CA ILE A 165 -2.32 2.33 -16.48
C ILE A 165 -3.42 3.40 -16.54
N PRO A 166 -4.63 3.14 -16.02
CA PRO A 166 -5.71 4.12 -16.09
C PRO A 166 -5.32 5.40 -15.37
N ARG A 167 -5.56 6.57 -15.98
CA ARG A 167 -5.23 7.88 -15.39
C ARG A 167 -5.90 8.07 -14.03
N SER A 168 -7.06 7.47 -13.82
CA SER A 168 -7.77 7.47 -12.54
C SER A 168 -6.96 6.84 -11.39
N VAL A 169 -6.09 5.86 -11.69
CA VAL A 169 -5.19 5.27 -10.70
C VAL A 169 -4.09 6.27 -10.32
N SER A 170 -3.51 6.97 -11.29
CA SER A 170 -2.55 8.04 -11.01
C SER A 170 -3.16 9.14 -10.15
N LEU A 171 -4.37 9.61 -10.50
CA LEU A 171 -5.09 10.62 -9.72
C LEU A 171 -5.38 10.16 -8.28
N PHE A 172 -5.70 8.87 -8.09
CA PHE A 172 -5.82 8.28 -6.76
C PHE A 172 -4.49 8.35 -5.98
N THR A 173 -3.36 7.96 -6.59
CA THR A 173 -2.05 8.05 -5.92
C THR A 173 -1.64 9.49 -5.61
N GLU A 174 -1.92 10.42 -6.53
CA GLU A 174 -1.68 11.86 -6.34
C GLU A 174 -2.43 12.38 -5.10
N LYS A 175 -3.68 11.92 -4.90
CA LYS A 175 -4.48 12.28 -3.73
C LYS A 175 -3.92 11.75 -2.42
N LEU A 176 -3.33 10.55 -2.40
CA LEU A 176 -2.67 10.01 -1.21
C LEU A 176 -1.39 10.76 -0.87
N THR A 177 -0.69 11.27 -1.87
CA THR A 177 0.56 12.02 -1.70
C THR A 177 0.37 13.53 -1.56
N CYS A 178 -0.82 14.00 -1.15
CA CYS A 178 -1.05 15.43 -0.98
C CYS A 178 -0.21 15.98 0.17
N ASP A 179 0.36 17.18 -0.02
CA ASP A 179 1.28 17.82 0.94
C ASP A 179 0.62 18.22 2.26
N GLN A 180 -0.71 18.27 2.30
CA GLN A 180 -1.47 18.68 3.48
C GLN A 180 -2.16 17.46 4.09
N ASP A 181 -1.78 17.12 5.32
CA ASP A 181 -2.35 15.98 6.08
C ASP A 181 -3.87 15.97 6.07
N ILE A 182 -4.47 17.13 6.38
CA ILE A 182 -5.93 17.30 6.46
C ILE A 182 -6.66 17.06 5.14
N HIS A 183 -5.94 17.09 4.02
CA HIS A 183 -6.49 16.85 2.69
C HIS A 183 -6.25 15.43 2.20
N ARG A 184 -5.40 14.65 2.88
CA ARG A 184 -5.23 13.22 2.62
C ARG A 184 -6.41 12.44 3.23
N PRO A 185 -6.94 11.43 2.51
CA PRO A 185 -7.88 10.50 3.13
C PRO A 185 -7.18 9.71 4.24
N ASN A 186 -7.88 9.40 5.33
CA ASN A 186 -7.39 8.37 6.25
C ASN A 186 -7.48 6.98 5.58
N ILE A 187 -6.82 5.97 6.15
CA ILE A 187 -6.73 4.65 5.49
C ILE A 187 -8.10 3.97 5.26
N ARG A 188 -9.13 4.26 6.07
CA ARG A 188 -10.49 3.74 5.85
C ARG A 188 -11.14 4.39 4.63
N GLN A 189 -10.97 5.70 4.48
CA GLN A 189 -11.41 6.44 3.28
C GLN A 189 -10.63 5.96 2.06
N THR A 190 -9.30 5.80 2.16
CA THR A 190 -8.44 5.24 1.11
C THR A 190 -8.95 3.89 0.62
N GLN A 191 -9.29 2.97 1.52
CA GLN A 191 -9.85 1.67 1.13
C GLN A 191 -11.20 1.80 0.42
N ALA A 192 -12.10 2.65 0.91
CA ALA A 192 -13.41 2.83 0.30
C ALA A 192 -13.31 3.41 -1.13
N VAL A 193 -12.44 4.43 -1.29
CA VAL A 193 -12.14 5.07 -2.57
C VAL A 193 -11.52 4.08 -3.55
N TRP A 194 -10.50 3.33 -3.11
CA TRP A 194 -9.86 2.32 -3.94
C TRP A 194 -10.83 1.21 -4.36
N THR A 195 -11.65 0.72 -3.44
CA THR A 195 -12.64 -0.35 -3.73
C THR A 195 -13.59 0.07 -4.83
N GLU A 196 -14.15 1.28 -4.73
CA GLU A 196 -15.09 1.79 -5.73
C GLU A 196 -14.38 2.11 -7.06
N LEU A 197 -13.18 2.69 -7.01
CA LEU A 197 -12.39 2.98 -8.19
C LEU A 197 -12.00 1.70 -8.95
N HIS A 198 -11.47 0.70 -8.25
CA HIS A 198 -11.10 -0.59 -8.81
C HIS A 198 -12.31 -1.31 -9.43
N ARG A 199 -13.48 -1.23 -8.78
CA ARG A 199 -14.74 -1.74 -9.35
C ARG A 199 -15.07 -1.07 -10.68
N ARG A 200 -14.92 0.26 -10.80
CA ARG A 200 -15.19 1.01 -12.03
C ARG A 200 -14.20 0.68 -13.13
N ILE A 201 -12.91 0.59 -12.82
CA ILE A 201 -11.87 0.21 -13.78
C ILE A 201 -12.18 -1.17 -14.38
N LYS A 202 -12.57 -2.15 -13.57
CA LYS A 202 -13.00 -3.49 -14.03
C LYS A 202 -14.22 -3.45 -14.96
N LEU A 203 -15.17 -2.56 -14.71
CA LEU A 203 -16.34 -2.41 -15.59
C LEU A 203 -15.95 -1.74 -16.92
N GLN A 204 -14.97 -0.86 -16.90
CA GLN A 204 -14.48 -0.16 -18.09
C GLN A 204 -13.57 -1.02 -18.96
N SER A 205 -12.77 -1.92 -18.37
CA SER A 205 -11.90 -2.83 -19.14
C SER A 205 -12.66 -3.73 -20.11
N ASN A 206 -13.97 -3.90 -19.92
CA ASN A 206 -14.86 -4.63 -20.82
C ASN A 206 -15.30 -3.82 -22.07
N ARG A 207 -14.94 -2.53 -22.16
CA ARG A 207 -15.32 -1.62 -23.26
C ARG A 207 -14.18 -1.46 -24.28
N VAL A 208 -13.79 -2.57 -24.90
CA VAL A 208 -12.62 -2.67 -25.80
C VAL A 208 -12.74 -1.83 -27.09
N TRP A 209 -13.93 -1.35 -27.42
CA TRP A 209 -14.23 -0.56 -28.63
C TRP A 209 -14.05 0.95 -28.49
N LEU A 210 -13.74 1.48 -27.30
CA LEU A 210 -13.52 2.93 -27.12
C LEU A 210 -12.18 3.37 -27.72
N SER A 211 -12.15 4.56 -28.34
CA SER A 211 -10.91 5.24 -28.74
C SER A 211 -10.05 5.61 -27.53
N HIS A 212 -8.78 5.95 -27.73
CA HIS A 212 -7.89 6.36 -26.65
C HIS A 212 -8.44 7.58 -25.88
N GLU A 213 -8.90 8.62 -26.58
CA GLU A 213 -9.49 9.82 -25.96
C GLU A 213 -10.75 9.49 -25.17
N GLN A 214 -11.62 8.63 -25.70
CA GLN A 214 -12.84 8.21 -25.00
C GLN A 214 -12.52 7.42 -23.73
N ARG A 215 -11.47 6.59 -23.74
CA ARG A 215 -11.00 5.87 -22.55
C ARG A 215 -10.47 6.85 -21.51
N LEU A 216 -9.58 7.75 -21.90
CA LEU A 216 -9.03 8.76 -21.00
C LEU A 216 -10.12 9.61 -20.34
N ALA A 217 -11.09 10.09 -21.14
CA ALA A 217 -12.23 10.83 -20.62
C ALA A 217 -13.07 10.01 -19.63
N ALA A 218 -13.30 8.72 -19.91
CA ALA A 218 -14.04 7.83 -19.02
C ALA A 218 -13.29 7.52 -17.71
N GLU A 219 -11.96 7.43 -17.76
CA GLU A 219 -11.10 7.24 -16.59
C GLU A 219 -11.11 8.48 -15.69
N ILE A 220 -10.87 9.67 -16.26
CA ILE A 220 -10.95 10.95 -15.53
C ILE A 220 -12.33 11.11 -14.89
N HIS A 221 -13.39 10.89 -15.66
CA HIS A 221 -14.75 10.97 -15.14
C HIS A 221 -15.02 9.97 -14.00
N SER A 222 -14.43 8.77 -14.07
CA SER A 222 -14.56 7.79 -12.98
C SER A 222 -13.90 8.27 -11.71
N TRP A 223 -12.70 8.85 -11.82
CA TRP A 223 -12.05 9.48 -10.68
C TRP A 223 -12.92 10.59 -10.09
N GLU A 224 -13.39 11.53 -10.91
CA GLU A 224 -14.22 12.66 -10.43
C GLU A 224 -15.47 12.18 -9.68
N GLN A 225 -16.16 11.17 -10.19
CA GLN A 225 -17.33 10.60 -9.53
C GLN A 225 -16.98 9.96 -8.19
N VAL A 226 -15.84 9.25 -8.10
CA VAL A 226 -15.38 8.62 -6.85
C VAL A 226 -14.94 9.69 -5.85
N ALA A 227 -14.11 10.65 -6.26
CA ALA A 227 -13.66 11.75 -5.41
C ALA A 227 -14.86 12.52 -4.83
N LYS A 228 -15.84 12.84 -5.67
CA LYS A 228 -17.09 13.48 -5.24
C LYS A 228 -17.89 12.63 -4.25
N LEU A 229 -18.00 11.32 -4.50
CA LEU A 229 -18.73 10.40 -3.61
C LEU A 229 -18.12 10.36 -2.20
N PHE A 230 -16.79 10.44 -2.11
CA PHE A 230 -16.06 10.38 -0.85
C PHE A 230 -15.64 11.75 -0.29
N ARG A 231 -16.09 12.84 -0.91
CA ARG A 231 -15.78 14.24 -0.52
C ARG A 231 -14.27 14.51 -0.44
N LEU A 232 -13.55 14.03 -1.44
CA LEU A 232 -12.12 14.25 -1.64
C LEU A 232 -11.83 15.45 -2.53
#